data_AF-A0A6V7JQD9-F1
#
_entry.id   AF-A0A6V7JQD9-F1
#
_cell.length_a   1.000
_cell.length_b   1.000
_cell.length_c   1.000
_cell.angle_alpha   90.00
_cell.angle_beta   90.00
_cell.angle_gamma   90.00
#
_symmetry.space_group_name_H-M   'P 1'
#
loop_
_entity.id
_entity.type
_entity.pdbx_description
1 polymer ?
#
loop_
_entity_poly.entity_id
_entity_poly.type
_entity_poly.pdbx_seq_one_letter_code
_entity_poly.pdbx_strand_id
1 'polypeptide(L)' 'MEELPDRIAGMFEGREIFLTGGTGFLGKVIIEKFLRCIPNVGKIHILIRSKKGKDPRQRLDEIFNSA' A
#
# COMPACT_ATOMS: atom_id res chain seq x y z
N MET A 1 7.58 -6.16 31.13
CA MET A 1 8.33 -5.67 29.96
C MET A 1 7.51 -4.54 29.40
N GLU A 2 8.00 -3.29 29.45
CA GLU A 2 7.27 -2.19 28.81
C GLU A 2 7.21 -2.43 27.30
N GLU A 3 6.01 -2.44 26.72
CA GLU A 3 5.84 -2.45 25.28
C GLU A 3 6.42 -1.15 24.72
N LEU A 4 7.49 -1.28 23.93
CA LEU A 4 8.02 -0.15 23.19
C LEU A 4 6.99 0.31 22.16
N PRO A 5 6.81 1.63 21.96
CA PRO A 5 5.83 2.14 21.02
C PRO A 5 6.15 1.66 19.59
N ASP A 6 5.11 1.37 18.80
CA ASP A 6 5.26 1.05 17.38
C ASP A 6 5.73 2.29 16.60
N ARG A 7 7.05 2.41 16.49
CA ARG A 7 7.73 3.51 15.81
C ARG A 7 7.37 3.58 14.32
N ILE A 8 6.96 2.46 13.71
CA ILE A 8 6.61 2.43 12.29
C ILE A 8 5.19 2.97 12.11
N ALA A 9 4.21 2.41 12.82
CA ALA A 9 2.83 2.88 12.73
C ALA A 9 2.71 4.37 13.11
N GLY A 10 3.36 4.79 14.20
CA GLY A 10 3.34 6.19 14.64
C GLY A 10 4.00 7.17 13.66
N MET A 11 4.98 6.74 12.88
CA MET A 11 5.62 7.60 11.88
C MET A 11 4.72 7.90 10.67
N PHE A 12 3.85 6.95 10.32
CA PHE A 12 2.98 7.02 9.14
C PHE A 12 1.54 7.46 9.45
N GLU A 13 1.21 7.66 10.72
CA GLU A 13 -0.09 8.21 11.13
C GLU A 13 -0.33 9.59 10.50
N GLY A 14 -1.50 9.74 9.87
CA GLY A 14 -1.93 10.93 9.14
C GLY A 14 -1.12 11.24 7.86
N ARG A 15 -0.12 10.43 7.50
CA ARG A 15 0.75 10.71 6.35
C ARG A 15 0.13 10.26 5.04
N GLU A 16 0.34 11.05 3.99
CA GLU A 16 0.14 10.60 2.62
C GLU A 16 1.40 9.93 2.09
N ILE A 17 1.23 8.82 1.36
CA ILE A 17 2.31 7.96 0.88
C ILE A 17 2.23 7.87 -0.63
N PHE A 18 3.34 8.11 -1.31
CA PHE A 18 3.46 7.84 -2.73
C PHE A 18 4.25 6.55 -2.96
N LEU A 19 3.57 5.51 -3.42
CA LEU A 19 4.12 4.18 -3.65
C LEU A 19 4.32 3.92 -5.14
N THR A 20 5.57 3.65 -5.52
CA THR A 20 5.91 3.10 -6.83
C THR A 20 5.99 1.58 -6.76
N GLY A 21 5.76 0.90 -7.88
CA GLY A 21 5.81 -0.58 -7.90
C GLY A 21 4.68 -1.28 -7.13
N GLY A 22 3.62 -0.56 -6.73
CA GLY A 22 2.52 -1.10 -5.91
C GLY A 22 1.79 -2.32 -6.51
N THR A 23 1.81 -2.49 -7.83
CA THR A 23 1.25 -3.67 -8.51
C THR A 23 2.11 -4.95 -8.42
N GLY A 24 3.37 -4.84 -7.98
CA GLY A 24 4.28 -5.98 -7.83
C GLY A 24 4.02 -6.76 -6.54
N PHE A 25 4.62 -7.95 -6.41
CA PHE A 25 4.42 -8.83 -5.26
C PHE A 25 4.59 -8.13 -3.90
N LEU A 26 5.76 -7.53 -3.65
CA LEU A 26 6.03 -6.80 -2.40
C LEU A 26 5.18 -5.53 -2.26
N GLY A 27 4.92 -4.83 -3.36
CA GLY A 27 4.11 -3.61 -3.35
C GLY A 27 2.70 -3.86 -2.81
N LYS A 28 2.07 -4.96 -3.24
CA LYS A 28 0.76 -5.39 -2.72
C LYS A 28 0.80 -5.68 -1.22
N VAL A 29 1.84 -6.38 -0.75
CA VAL A 29 2.02 -6.69 0.68
C VAL A 29 2.22 -5.42 1.51
N ILE A 30 2.96 -4.43 0.99
CA ILE A 30 3.12 -3.14 1.67
C ILE A 30 1.77 -2.42 1.78
N ILE A 31 1.00 -2.35 0.70
CA ILE A 31 -0.34 -1.73 0.71
C ILE A 31 -1.23 -2.40 1.76
N GLU A 32 -1.26 -3.73 1.76
CA GLU A 32 -1.98 -4.54 2.74
C GLU A 32 -1.53 -4.23 4.18
N LYS A 33 -0.23 -4.24 4.44
CA LYS A 33 0.35 -3.99 5.76
C LYS A 33 0.01 -2.60 6.28
N PHE A 34 0.05 -1.58 5.43
CA PHE A 34 -0.30 -0.22 5.80
C PHE A 34 -1.78 -0.11 6.13
N LEU A 35 -2.65 -0.67 5.28
CA LEU A 35 -4.10 -0.65 5.52
C LEU A 35 -4.51 -1.47 6.76
N ARG A 36 -3.83 -2.58 7.07
CA ARG A 36 -4.15 -3.43 8.24
C ARG A 36 -3.55 -2.92 9.55
N CYS A 37 -2.30 -2.49 9.55
CA CYS A 37 -1.55 -2.19 10.77
C CYS A 37 -1.49 -0.69 11.11
N ILE A 38 -1.85 0.19 10.17
CA ILE A 38 -1.77 1.65 10.36
C ILE A 38 -3.16 2.24 10.05
N PRO A 39 -4.13 2.10 10.97
CA PRO A 39 -5.53 2.45 10.70
C PRO A 39 -5.73 3.94 10.35
N ASN A 40 -4.83 4.80 10.83
CA ASN A 40 -4.85 6.24 10.61
C ASN A 40 -3.87 6.69 9.52
N VAL A 41 -3.45 5.81 8.61
CA VAL A 41 -2.71 6.27 7.41
C VAL A 41 -3.60 7.22 6.60
N GLY A 42 -3.01 8.28 6.03
CA GLY A 42 -3.74 9.22 5.17
C GLY A 42 -4.14 8.59 3.84
N LYS A 43 -3.58 9.10 2.73
CA LYS A 43 -3.83 8.54 1.39
C LYS A 43 -2.62 7.80 0.86
N ILE A 44 -2.82 6.60 0.31
CA ILE A 44 -1.80 5.87 -0.44
C ILE A 44 -2.01 6.14 -1.94
N HIS A 45 -1.14 6.95 -2.53
CA HIS A 45 -1.08 7.24 -3.95
C HIS A 45 -0.20 6.20 -4.65
N ILE A 46 -0.72 5.51 -5.67
CA ILE A 46 0.01 4.44 -6.35
C ILE A 46 0.27 4.83 -7.80
N LEU A 47 1.54 4.81 -8.22
CA LEU A 47 1.89 4.98 -9.63
C LEU A 47 1.71 3.66 -10.38
N ILE A 48 0.72 3.61 -11.28
CA ILE A 48 0.43 2.44 -12.11
C ILE A 48 0.62 2.80 -13.58
N ARG A 49 1.52 2.05 -14.22
CA ARG A 49 1.81 2.13 -15.66
C ARG A 49 1.07 1.02 -16.43
N SER A 50 0.66 1.29 -17.66
CA SER A 50 0.19 0.24 -18.56
C SER A 50 1.27 -0.82 -18.79
N LYS A 51 0.89 -2.10 -18.81
CA LYS A 51 1.83 -3.22 -19.01
C LYS A 51 1.05 -4.45 -19.48
N LYS A 52 1.63 -5.24 -20.39
CA LYS A 52 1.04 -6.50 -20.89
C LYS A 52 -0.40 -6.33 -21.42
N GLY A 53 -0.66 -5.24 -22.15
CA GLY A 53 -1.99 -4.95 -22.72
C GLY A 53 -3.05 -4.52 -21.71
N LYS A 54 -2.69 -4.30 -20.45
CA LYS A 54 -3.62 -3.87 -19.39
C LYS A 54 -3.42 -2.40 -19.05
N ASP A 55 -4.53 -1.67 -18.95
CA ASP A 55 -4.54 -0.28 -18.52
C ASP A 55 -4.39 -0.15 -16.99
N PRO A 56 -4.09 1.04 -16.45
CA PRO A 56 -3.86 1.23 -15.03
C PRO A 56 -5.01 0.81 -14.11
N ARG A 57 -6.28 0.97 -14.54
CA ARG A 57 -7.45 0.59 -13.75
C ARG A 57 -7.57 -0.93 -13.67
N GLN A 58 -7.45 -1.62 -14.79
CA GLN A 58 -7.44 -3.09 -14.80
C GLN A 58 -6.33 -3.67 -13.90
N ARG A 59 -5.14 -3.04 -13.94
CA ARG A 59 -4.02 -3.46 -13.08
C ARG A 59 -4.23 -3.13 -11.60
N LEU A 60 -5.04 -2.12 -11.28
CA LEU A 60 -5.47 -1.79 -9.91
C LEU A 60 -6.48 -2.82 -9.41
N ASP A 61 -7.48 -3.18 -10.22
CA ASP A 61 -8.49 -4.18 -9.86
C ASP A 61 -7.85 -5.54 -9.54
N GLU A 62 -6.78 -5.91 -10.27
CA GLU A 62 -5.97 -7.10 -10.00
C GLU A 62 -5.23 -7.09 -8.65
N ILE A 63 -5.04 -5.94 -8.02
CA ILE A 63 -4.47 -5.89 -6.67
C ILE A 63 -5.48 -6.49 -5.67
N PHE A 64 -6.78 -6.22 -5.85
CA PHE A 64 -7.83 -6.60 -4.91
C PHE A 64 -8.58 -7.89 -5.28
N ASN A 65 -8.57 -8.28 -6.55
CA ASN A 65 -9.23 -9.49 -7.06
C ASN A 65 -8.34 -10.74 -7.04
N SER A 66 -7.14 -10.66 -6.45
CA SER A 66 -6.27 -11.82 -6.26
C SER A 66 -6.71 -12.58 -5.00
N ALA A 67 -7.56 -13.60 -5.16
CA ALA A 67 -7.81 -14.62 -4.14
C ALA A 67 -6.65 -15.64 -4.10
#